data_AF-A0A9P9FD60-F1
#
_entry.id   AF-A0A9P9FD60-F1
#
_cell.length_a   1.000
_cell.length_b   1.000
_cell.length_c   1.000
_cell.angle_alpha   90.00
_cell.angle_beta   90.00
_cell.angle_gamma   90.00
#
_symmetry.space_group_name_H-M   'P 1'
#
loop_
_entity.id
_entity.type
_entity.pdbx_description
1 polymer ?
#
loop_
_entity_poly.entity_id
_entity_poly.type
_entity_poly.pdbx_seq_one_letter_code
_entity_poly.pdbx_strand_id
1 'polypeptide(L)'
;MSGYMWALRLIQSFEDHIVASILRMPGFHRAVGQIHKKVHEAQHGRNPNQPLAPGEATADPDAIGRRDRFAKHFFDELKNQVRGKPTELPREPPKK
;
A
#
# COMPACT_ATOMS: atom_id res chain seq x y z
N MET A 1 3.04 -36.20 18.18
CA MET A 1 2.45 -34.98 17.58
C MET A 1 3.11 -34.77 16.23
N SER A 2 2.36 -34.94 15.14
CA SER A 2 2.91 -34.85 13.77
C SER A 2 3.36 -33.42 13.47
N GLY A 3 4.62 -33.23 13.03
CA GLY A 3 5.17 -31.91 12.70
C GLY A 3 4.36 -31.14 11.66
N TYR A 4 3.60 -31.86 10.83
CA TYR A 4 2.63 -31.30 9.88
C TYR A 4 1.55 -30.45 10.57
N MET A 5 1.02 -30.92 11.70
CA MET A 5 0.02 -30.16 12.48
C MET A 5 0.61 -28.88 13.07
N TRP A 6 1.90 -28.88 13.37
CA TRP A 6 2.59 -27.70 13.89
C TRP A 6 2.89 -26.69 12.77
N ALA A 7 3.26 -27.17 11.58
CA ALA A 7 3.41 -26.33 10.38
C ALA A 7 2.09 -25.66 9.97
N LEU A 8 0.97 -26.40 9.97
CA LEU A 8 -0.35 -25.82 9.69
C LEU A 8 -0.73 -24.74 10.72
N ARG A 9 -0.46 -24.98 12.01
CA ARG A 9 -0.71 -23.98 13.07
C ARG A 9 0.15 -22.73 12.91
N LEU A 10 1.40 -22.87 12.48
CA LEU A 10 2.28 -21.74 12.19
C LEU A 10 1.73 -20.89 11.04
N ILE A 11 1.34 -21.53 9.94
CA ILE A 11 0.76 -20.84 8.78
C ILE A 11 -0.50 -20.09 9.19
N GLN A 12 -1.40 -20.75 9.92
CA GLN A 12 -2.64 -20.15 10.40
C GLN A 12 -2.38 -18.95 11.32
N SER A 13 -1.46 -19.08 12.28
CA SER A 13 -1.11 -17.96 13.18
C SER A 13 -0.49 -16.78 12.44
N PHE A 14 0.24 -17.03 11.35
CA PHE A 14 0.84 -15.99 10.54
C PHE A 14 -0.20 -15.27 9.68
N GLU A 15 -1.14 -16.02 9.10
CA GLU A 15 -2.30 -15.49 8.38
C GLU A 15 -3.14 -14.59 9.29
N ASP A 16 -3.51 -15.06 10.48
CA ASP A 16 -4.29 -14.29 11.47
C ASP A 16 -3.56 -13.00 11.86
N HIS A 17 -2.24 -13.05 12.02
CA HIS A 17 -1.43 -11.88 12.36
C HIS A 17 -1.41 -10.84 11.23
N ILE A 18 -1.24 -11.29 9.98
CA ILE A 18 -1.26 -10.41 8.81
C ILE A 18 -2.64 -9.78 8.67
N VAL A 19 -3.70 -10.57 8.74
CA VAL A 19 -5.08 -10.09 8.62
C VAL A 19 -5.39 -9.07 9.72
N ALA A 20 -5.04 -9.37 10.98
CA ALA A 20 -5.24 -8.44 12.09
C ALA A 20 -4.44 -7.14 11.93
N SER A 21 -3.20 -7.22 11.44
CA SER A 21 -2.35 -6.06 11.16
C SER A 21 -2.94 -5.18 10.07
N ILE A 22 -3.36 -5.79 8.96
CA ILE A 22 -4.00 -5.13 7.81
C ILE A 22 -5.30 -4.46 8.23
N LEU A 23 -6.16 -5.14 9.00
CA LEU A 23 -7.43 -4.58 9.48
C LEU A 23 -7.26 -3.44 10.48
N ARG A 24 -6.17 -3.44 11.25
CA ARG A 24 -5.82 -2.35 12.18
C ARG A 24 -5.28 -1.10 11.46
N MET A 25 -4.82 -1.23 10.21
CA MET A 25 -4.34 -0.09 9.44
C MET A 25 -5.52 0.70 8.85
N PRO A 26 -5.79 1.93 9.33
CA PRO A 26 -6.87 2.77 8.77
C PRO A 26 -6.61 3.14 7.30
N GLY A 27 -5.36 3.07 6.85
CA GLY A 27 -4.99 3.25 5.44
C GLY A 27 -5.45 2.11 4.53
N PHE A 28 -5.53 0.88 5.03
CA PHE A 28 -5.98 -0.27 4.24
C PHE A 28 -7.46 -0.14 3.89
N HIS A 29 -8.30 0.20 4.87
CA HIS A 29 -9.73 0.45 4.64
C HIS A 29 -9.96 1.59 3.64
N ARG A 30 -9.16 2.67 3.73
CA ARG A 30 -9.19 3.77 2.75
C ARG A 30 -8.80 3.32 1.35
N ALA A 31 -7.75 2.50 1.22
CA ALA A 31 -7.30 1.98 -0.07
C ALA A 31 -8.34 1.04 -0.71
N VAL A 32 -8.91 0.11 0.07
CA VAL A 32 -9.96 -0.79 -0.38
C VAL A 32 -11.19 0.01 -0.83
N GLY A 33 -11.57 1.06 -0.09
CA GLY A 33 -12.65 1.96 -0.49
C GLY A 33 -12.40 2.65 -1.84
N GLN A 34 -11.16 3.10 -2.09
CA GLN A 34 -10.78 3.71 -3.38
C GLN A 34 -10.78 2.71 -4.54
N ILE A 35 -10.31 1.48 -4.31
CA ILE A 35 -10.34 0.41 -5.31
C ILE A 35 -11.78 0.03 -5.62
N HIS A 36 -12.61 -0.15 -4.59
CA HIS A 36 -14.02 -0.45 -4.75
C HIS A 36 -14.73 0.66 -5.55
N LYS A 37 -14.45 1.95 -5.26
CA LYS A 37 -14.96 3.08 -6.04
C LYS A 37 -14.54 2.99 -7.51
N LYS A 38 -13.26 2.76 -7.78
CA LYS A 38 -12.73 2.62 -9.16
C LYS A 38 -13.35 1.44 -9.92
N VAL A 39 -13.47 0.28 -9.27
CA VAL A 39 -14.07 -0.93 -9.89
C VAL A 39 -15.55 -0.72 -10.13
N HIS A 40 -16.26 -0.12 -9.19
CA HIS A 40 -17.68 0.19 -9.33
C HIS A 40 -17.93 1.18 -10.46
N GLU A 41 -17.13 2.26 -10.56
CA GLU A 41 -17.17 3.23 -11.67
C GLU A 41 -16.84 2.57 -13.02
N ALA A 42 -15.88 1.64 -13.06
CA ALA A 42 -15.52 0.92 -14.27
C ALA A 42 -16.62 -0.04 -14.75
N GLN A 43 -17.36 -0.66 -13.81
CA GLN A 43 -18.42 -1.61 -14.13
C GLN A 43 -19.78 -0.96 -14.41
N HIS A 44 -20.13 0.11 -13.69
CA HIS A 44 -21.46 0.72 -13.74
C HIS A 44 -21.48 2.13 -14.37
N GLY A 45 -20.31 2.65 -14.76
CA GLY A 45 -20.17 4.01 -15.24
C GLY A 45 -20.10 5.06 -14.12
N ARG A 46 -19.75 6.30 -14.47
CA ARG A 46 -19.61 7.40 -13.51
C ARG A 46 -20.98 7.97 -13.17
N ASN A 47 -21.35 7.93 -11.89
CA ASN A 47 -22.61 8.53 -11.42
C ASN A 47 -22.55 10.06 -11.60
N PRO A 48 -23.44 10.68 -12.41
CA PRO A 48 -23.37 12.11 -12.74
C PRO A 48 -23.64 13.03 -11.55
N ASN A 49 -24.23 12.51 -10.46
CA ASN A 49 -24.65 13.29 -9.28
C ASN A 49 -23.72 13.12 -8.06
N GLN A 50 -22.60 12.40 -8.20
CA GLN A 50 -21.67 12.24 -7.08
C GLN A 50 -20.71 13.44 -7.04
N PRO A 51 -20.62 14.20 -5.93
CA PRO A 51 -19.63 15.25 -5.81
C PRO A 51 -18.23 14.66 -5.99
N LEU A 52 -17.39 15.35 -6.76
CA LEU A 52 -15.99 14.98 -7.02
C LEU A 52 -15.34 14.51 -5.73
N ALA A 53 -14.74 13.33 -5.75
CA ALA A 53 -14.06 12.82 -4.56
C ALA A 53 -12.97 13.83 -4.14
N PRO A 54 -12.76 14.09 -2.83
CA PRO A 54 -11.73 15.01 -2.38
C PRO A 54 -10.37 14.61 -2.98
N GLY A 55 -9.82 15.45 -3.86
CA GLY A 55 -8.57 15.19 -4.58
C GLY A 55 -8.70 14.83 -6.06
N GLU A 56 -9.90 14.63 -6.63
CA GLU A 56 -10.06 14.43 -8.09
C GLU A 56 -9.85 15.72 -8.89
N ALA A 57 -10.11 16.90 -8.31
CA ALA A 57 -9.84 18.20 -8.94
C ALA A 57 -8.39 18.70 -8.74
N THR A 58 -7.59 18.00 -7.94
CA THR A 58 -6.18 18.34 -7.61
C THR A 58 -5.24 17.16 -7.90
N ALA A 59 -5.72 16.15 -8.63
CA ALA A 59 -4.91 15.03 -9.06
C ALA A 59 -3.96 15.52 -10.15
N ASP A 60 -2.82 16.04 -9.71
CA ASP A 60 -1.66 16.28 -10.57
C ASP A 60 -1.36 14.97 -11.33
N PRO A 61 -1.37 14.95 -12.67
CA PRO A 61 -1.06 13.74 -13.44
C PRO A 61 0.31 13.16 -13.09
N ASP A 62 1.24 13.98 -12.58
CA ASP A 62 2.55 13.54 -12.08
C ASP A 62 2.50 12.88 -10.69
N ALA A 63 1.35 12.92 -9.99
CA ALA A 63 1.19 12.31 -8.67
C ALA A 63 1.24 10.78 -8.73
N ILE A 64 0.81 10.17 -9.85
CA ILE A 64 0.93 8.71 -10.05
C ILE A 64 2.41 8.33 -10.16
N GLY A 65 3.16 9.01 -11.03
CA GLY A 65 4.61 8.79 -11.15
C GLY A 65 5.39 9.08 -9.86
N ARG A 66 4.94 10.04 -9.04
CA ARG A 66 5.53 10.33 -7.72
C ARG A 66 5.28 9.21 -6.71
N ARG A 67 4.08 8.63 -6.70
CA ARG A 67 3.73 7.47 -5.85
C ARG A 67 4.50 6.23 -6.25
N ASP A 68 4.66 5.98 -7.55
CA ASP A 68 5.44 4.84 -8.05
C ASP A 68 6.92 4.97 -7.66
N ARG A 69 7.48 6.19 -7.78
CA ARG A 69 8.84 6.50 -7.29
C ARG A 69 8.96 6.25 -5.79
N PHE A 70 8.02 6.77 -5.00
CA PHE A 70 8.02 6.56 -3.54
C PHE A 70 7.91 5.08 -3.16
N ALA A 71 6.97 4.34 -3.77
CA ALA A 71 6.77 2.92 -3.49
C ALA A 71 8.01 2.10 -3.86
N LYS A 72 8.63 2.38 -5.01
CA LYS A 72 9.89 1.77 -5.42
C LYS A 72 10.99 2.00 -4.38
N HIS A 73 11.21 3.24 -3.95
CA HIS A 73 12.19 3.56 -2.91
C HIS A 73 11.86 2.91 -1.56
N PHE A 74 10.57 2.84 -1.20
CA PHE A 74 10.12 2.20 0.03
C PHE A 74 10.41 0.69 0.03
N PHE A 75 10.12 -0.01 -1.07
CA PHE A 75 10.42 -1.44 -1.21
C PHE A 75 11.93 -1.71 -1.32
N ASP A 76 12.67 -0.87 -2.03
CA ASP A 76 14.13 -0.96 -2.12
C ASP A 76 14.76 -0.79 -0.72
N GLU A 77 14.27 0.16 0.08
CA GLU A 77 14.76 0.39 1.44
C GLU A 77 14.35 -0.75 2.39
N LEU A 78 13.12 -1.25 2.31
CA LEU A 78 12.68 -2.41 3.09
C LEU A 78 13.55 -3.63 2.78
N LYS A 79 13.86 -3.86 1.50
CA LYS A 79 14.76 -4.93 1.06
C LYS A 79 16.20 -4.72 1.56
N ASN A 80 16.69 -3.49 1.52
CA ASN A 80 18.02 -3.13 2.00
C ASN A 80 18.16 -3.28 3.52
N GLN A 81 17.11 -2.98 4.28
CA GLN A 81 17.03 -3.20 5.73
C GLN A 81 17.03 -4.69 6.08
N VAL A 82 16.27 -5.52 5.36
CA VAL A 82 16.31 -6.99 5.52
C VAL A 82 17.68 -7.56 5.16
N ARG A 83 18.39 -6.96 4.21
CA ARG A 83 19.75 -7.34 3.80
C ARG A 83 20.86 -6.80 4.73
N GLY A 84 20.51 -5.98 5.73
CA GLY A 84 21.45 -5.43 6.72
C GLY A 84 22.39 -4.34 6.18
N LYS A 85 22.07 -3.72 5.03
CA LYS A 85 22.82 -2.59 4.47
C LYS A 85 21.84 -1.44 4.19
N PRO A 86 21.53 -0.60 5.20
CA PRO A 86 20.70 0.58 5.00
C PRO A 86 21.30 1.50 3.93
N THR A 87 20.46 2.13 3.12
CA THR A 87 20.94 3.11 2.14
C THR A 87 21.35 4.38 2.87
N GLU A 88 22.61 4.81 2.77
CA GLU A 88 23.03 6.11 3.33
C GLU A 88 22.42 7.25 2.51
N LEU A 89 21.56 8.05 3.15
CA LEU A 89 20.97 9.22 2.51
C LEU A 89 22.08 10.26 2.24
N PRO A 90 22.15 10.84 1.04
CA PRO A 90 23.03 11.98 0.79
C PRO A 90 22.68 13.11 1.77
N ARG A 91 23.66 13.57 2.55
CA ARG A 91 23.50 14.73 3.44
C ARG A 91 23.38 16.07 2.70
N GLU A 92 23.50 16.07 1.38
CA GLU A 92 23.48 17.30 0.61
C GLU A 92 22.06 17.76 0.32
N PRO A 93 21.70 19.01 0.66
CA PRO A 93 20.40 19.57 0.33
C PRO A 93 20.23 19.64 -1.18
N PRO A 94 18.99 19.49 -1.69
CA PRO A 94 18.73 19.61 -3.12
C PRO A 94 19.18 21.00 -3.61
N LYS A 95 20.10 21.04 -4.58
CA LYS A 95 20.44 22.27 -5.28
C LYS A 95 19.20 22.77 -6.02
N LYS A 96 18.81 24.00 -5.69
CA LYS A 96 17.71 24.74 -6.31
C LYS A 96 17.98 24.99 -7.78
#